data_AF-A0A660Q4F5-F1
#
_entry.id   AF-A0A660Q4F5-F1
#
_cell.length_a   1.000
_cell.length_b   1.000
_cell.length_c   1.000
_cell.angle_alpha   90.00
_cell.angle_beta   90.00
_cell.angle_gamma   90.00
#
_symmetry.space_group_name_H-M   'P 1'
#
loop_
_entity.id
_entity.type
_entity.pdbx_description
1 polymer ?
#
loop_
_entity_poly.entity_id
_entity_poly.type
_entity_poly.pdbx_seq_one_letter_code
_entity_poly.pdbx_strand_id
1 'polypeptide(L)'
;MAGYSDCDDIMDPHIIKTDSEGNEVWSKTFGNSKFYDYGNSLCMTADDGILIGGTAKSVDSISTYNNDFYIAKLDADGNLAGQKVIGGDGSEWGSQVYETDTGDIILVGQTNDKKINSFDICLLKIKGI
;
A
#
# COMPACT_ATOMS: atom_id res chain seq x y z
N MET A 1 11.81 -4.13 -6.35
CA MET A 1 11.86 -2.64 -6.28
C MET A 1 10.44 -2.13 -6.47
N ALA A 2 10.00 -1.11 -5.72
CA ALA A 2 8.72 -0.44 -5.95
C ALA A 2 8.95 0.92 -6.63
N GLY A 3 8.13 1.24 -7.62
CA GLY A 3 8.10 2.52 -8.33
C GLY A 3 6.67 2.86 -8.75
N TYR A 4 6.50 3.82 -9.66
CA TYR A 4 5.19 4.18 -10.23
C TYR A 4 5.27 4.20 -11.75
N SER A 5 4.18 3.84 -12.43
CA SER A 5 4.05 3.98 -13.90
C SER A 5 2.98 5.01 -14.23
N ASP A 6 3.30 5.94 -15.14
CA ASP A 6 2.41 7.02 -15.56
C ASP A 6 1.56 6.54 -16.76
N CYS A 7 0.26 6.37 -16.55
CA CYS A 7 -0.70 6.35 -17.63
C CYS A 7 -1.91 7.21 -17.25
N ASP A 8 -2.15 8.27 -18.01
CA ASP A 8 -3.35 9.12 -17.96
C ASP A 8 -3.60 9.86 -16.63
N ASP A 9 -2.59 10.55 -16.08
CA ASP A 9 -2.67 11.34 -14.83
C ASP A 9 -3.02 10.51 -13.58
N ILE A 10 -2.88 9.19 -13.64
CA ILE A 10 -3.04 8.27 -12.50
C ILE A 10 -1.70 7.56 -12.26
N MET A 11 -1.20 7.65 -11.02
CA MET A 11 0.02 6.94 -10.61
C MET A 11 -0.39 5.65 -9.93
N ASP A 12 0.14 4.54 -10.42
CA ASP A 12 -0.08 3.20 -9.87
C ASP A 12 1.25 2.58 -9.42
N PRO A 13 1.33 1.85 -8.31
CA PRO A 13 2.54 1.13 -7.93
C PRO A 13 2.97 0.11 -9.00
N HIS A 14 4.19 0.28 -9.48
CA HIS A 14 4.87 -0.65 -10.35
C HIS A 14 5.89 -1.48 -9.54
N ILE A 15 5.74 -2.79 -9.59
CA ILE A 15 6.53 -3.73 -8.80
C ILE A 15 7.31 -4.62 -9.74
N ILE A 16 8.62 -4.70 -9.48
CA ILE A 16 9.55 -5.55 -10.21
C ILE A 16 10.13 -6.57 -9.24
N LYS A 17 9.92 -7.85 -9.54
CA LYS A 17 10.60 -8.98 -8.90
C LYS A 17 11.82 -9.35 -9.73
N THR A 18 12.96 -9.46 -9.06
CA THR A 18 14.22 -9.88 -9.69
C THR A 18 14.73 -11.16 -9.04
N ASP A 19 15.58 -11.89 -9.76
CA ASP A 19 16.35 -13.00 -9.20
C ASP A 19 17.54 -12.47 -8.36
N SER A 20 18.34 -13.39 -7.82
CA SER A 20 19.53 -13.05 -7.03
C SER A 20 20.64 -12.37 -7.82
N GLU A 21 20.62 -12.45 -9.14
CA GLU A 21 21.57 -11.80 -10.05
C GLU A 21 21.07 -10.42 -10.51
N GLY A 22 19.83 -10.06 -10.16
CA GLY A 22 19.19 -8.79 -10.52
C GLY A 22 18.44 -8.85 -11.86
N ASN A 23 18.29 -10.02 -12.48
CA ASN A 23 17.49 -10.15 -13.69
C ASN A 23 16.00 -10.09 -13.36
N GLU A 24 15.21 -9.43 -14.20
CA GLU A 24 13.76 -9.38 -14.04
C GLU A 24 13.14 -10.78 -14.18
N VAL A 25 12.38 -11.19 -13.16
CA VAL A 25 11.54 -12.40 -13.18
C VAL A 25 10.15 -12.02 -13.67
N TRP A 26 9.59 -10.93 -13.14
CA TRP A 26 8.35 -10.32 -13.62
C TRP A 26 8.25 -8.87 -13.17
N SER A 27 7.44 -8.09 -13.89
CA SER A 27 7.01 -6.75 -13.50
C SER A 27 5.49 -6.61 -13.65
N LYS A 28 4.86 -5.91 -12.70
CA LYS A 28 3.41 -5.70 -12.67
C LYS A 28 3.07 -4.32 -12.12
N THR A 29 2.09 -3.67 -12.74
CA THR A 29 1.48 -2.44 -12.21
C THR A 29 0.18 -2.82 -11.50
N PHE A 30 0.01 -2.31 -10.29
CA PHE A 30 -1.17 -2.53 -9.46
C PHE A 30 -1.78 -1.19 -9.14
N GLY A 31 -3.10 -1.07 -9.22
CA GLY A 31 -3.77 0.17 -8.87
C GLY A 31 -5.23 0.09 -9.24
N ASN A 32 -6.04 0.92 -8.58
CA ASN A 32 -7.40 1.14 -9.01
C ASN A 32 -7.36 2.20 -10.11
N SER A 33 -7.93 1.88 -11.29
CA SER A 33 -7.84 2.70 -12.50
C SER A 33 -8.55 4.07 -12.42
N LYS A 34 -8.87 4.56 -11.23
CA LYS A 34 -9.57 5.83 -11.02
C LYS A 34 -8.76 6.83 -10.22
N PHE A 35 -7.75 6.44 -9.45
CA PHE A 35 -7.06 7.34 -8.52
C PHE A 35 -5.61 6.98 -8.23
N TYR A 36 -4.82 7.96 -7.76
CA TYR A 36 -3.42 7.77 -7.35
C TYR A 36 -3.30 6.74 -6.22
N ASP A 37 -2.50 5.71 -6.49
CA ASP A 37 -2.07 4.71 -5.54
C ASP A 37 -0.54 4.78 -5.42
N TYR A 38 -0.03 4.77 -4.19
CA TYR A 38 1.40 4.84 -3.90
C TYR A 38 1.85 3.59 -3.15
N GLY A 39 2.80 2.85 -3.72
CA GLY A 39 3.49 1.73 -3.06
C GLY A 39 4.73 2.21 -2.32
N ASN A 40 4.54 2.78 -1.12
CA ASN A 40 5.62 3.44 -0.37
C ASN A 40 6.59 2.44 0.29
N SER A 41 6.12 1.24 0.58
CA SER A 41 6.88 0.20 1.27
C SER A 41 6.45 -1.18 0.79
N LEU A 42 7.38 -2.13 0.82
CA LEU A 42 7.08 -3.54 0.61
C LEU A 42 7.94 -4.42 1.52
N CYS A 43 7.45 -5.62 1.81
CA CYS A 43 8.22 -6.68 2.43
C CYS A 43 7.82 -8.04 1.86
N MET A 44 8.72 -9.02 1.94
CA MET A 44 8.39 -10.41 1.66
C MET A 44 7.54 -10.97 2.79
N THR A 45 6.60 -11.84 2.45
CA THR A 45 5.76 -12.57 3.41
C THR A 45 6.30 -13.97 3.65
N ALA A 46 5.87 -14.63 4.73
CA ALA A 46 6.36 -15.97 5.10
C ALA A 46 6.01 -17.07 4.07
N ASP A 47 5.04 -16.81 3.20
CA ASP A 47 4.55 -17.68 2.11
C ASP A 47 5.14 -17.30 0.73
N ASP A 48 6.31 -16.65 0.70
CA ASP A 48 7.02 -16.17 -0.50
C ASP A 48 6.25 -15.14 -1.35
N GLY A 49 5.17 -14.61 -0.80
CA GLY A 49 4.43 -13.47 -1.35
C GLY A 49 5.09 -12.12 -1.07
N ILE A 50 4.41 -11.07 -1.48
CA ILE A 50 4.85 -9.68 -1.30
C ILE A 50 3.73 -8.90 -0.63
N LEU A 51 4.01 -8.30 0.52
CA LEU A 51 3.14 -7.33 1.15
C LEU A 51 3.56 -5.92 0.73
N ILE A 52 2.60 -5.13 0.29
CA ILE A 52 2.78 -3.76 -0.18
C ILE A 52 1.97 -2.87 0.75
N GLY A 53 2.57 -1.76 1.16
CA GLY A 53 1.92 -0.75 1.96
C GLY A 53 2.14 0.63 1.37
N GLY A 54 1.12 1.46 1.46
CA GLY A 54 1.23 2.85 1.12
C GLY A 54 -0.12 3.54 1.20
N THR A 55 -0.45 4.29 0.17
CA THR A 55 -1.55 5.26 0.23
C THR A 55 -2.38 5.16 -1.03
N ALA A 56 -3.68 5.00 -0.90
CA ALA A 56 -4.63 5.05 -2.00
C ALA A 56 -5.59 6.22 -1.76
N LYS A 57 -6.22 6.73 -2.80
CA LYS A 57 -7.32 7.68 -2.59
C LYS A 57 -8.51 6.97 -1.92
N SER A 58 -9.10 7.64 -0.93
CA SER A 58 -10.26 7.12 -0.21
C SER A 58 -11.46 6.91 -1.16
N VAL A 59 -11.99 5.68 -1.18
CA VAL A 59 -13.14 5.29 -2.02
C VAL A 59 -14.46 5.86 -1.50
N ASP A 60 -14.55 6.11 -0.18
CA ASP A 60 -15.77 6.51 0.52
C ASP A 60 -15.89 8.02 0.76
N SER A 61 -14.88 8.80 0.36
CA SER A 61 -14.88 10.24 0.62
C SER A 61 -15.65 11.05 -0.45
N ILE A 62 -16.70 11.75 0.00
CA ILE A 62 -17.39 12.81 -0.78
C ILE A 62 -16.43 13.96 -1.12
N SER A 63 -15.35 14.12 -0.36
CA SER A 63 -14.30 15.10 -0.64
C SER A 63 -13.25 14.54 -1.58
N THR A 64 -13.06 15.17 -2.73
CA THR A 64 -12.20 14.76 -3.85
C THR A 64 -10.70 14.61 -3.55
N TYR A 65 -10.24 14.72 -2.30
CA TYR A 65 -8.82 14.79 -1.92
C TYR A 65 -8.44 14.07 -0.60
N ASN A 66 -9.24 13.12 -0.08
CA ASN A 66 -8.78 12.29 1.05
C ASN A 66 -7.96 11.11 0.56
N ASN A 67 -6.92 10.79 1.32
CA ASN A 67 -6.07 9.62 1.13
C ASN A 67 -6.30 8.67 2.29
N ASP A 68 -6.32 7.37 2.04
CA ASP A 68 -6.42 6.32 3.05
C ASP A 68 -5.19 5.41 2.95
N PHE A 69 -4.89 4.68 4.03
CA PHE A 69 -3.89 3.62 3.94
C PHE A 69 -4.31 2.54 2.96
N TYR A 70 -3.38 2.08 2.16
CA TYR A 70 -3.56 0.95 1.26
C TYR A 70 -2.58 -0.16 1.60
N ILE A 71 -3.10 -1.38 1.67
CA ILE A 71 -2.32 -2.59 1.88
C ILE A 71 -2.75 -3.61 0.85
N ALA A 72 -1.79 -4.22 0.16
CA ALA A 72 -2.03 -5.31 -0.77
C ALA A 72 -1.05 -6.45 -0.53
N LYS A 73 -1.54 -7.69 -0.57
CA LYS A 73 -0.73 -8.90 -0.55
C LYS A 73 -0.79 -9.55 -1.92
N LEU A 74 0.39 -9.83 -2.47
CA LEU A 74 0.57 -10.62 -3.67
C LEU A 74 1.08 -12.01 -3.29
N ASP A 75 0.67 -13.02 -4.06
CA ASP A 75 1.29 -14.34 -4.00
C ASP A 75 2.70 -14.35 -4.64
N ALA A 76 3.38 -15.50 -4.59
CA ALA A 76 4.74 -15.66 -5.11
C ALA A 76 4.87 -15.38 -6.63
N ASP A 77 3.78 -15.54 -7.38
CA ASP A 77 3.66 -15.29 -8.83
C ASP A 77 3.22 -13.84 -9.13
N GLY A 78 3.07 -13.02 -8.08
CA GLY A 78 2.66 -11.62 -8.17
C GLY A 78 1.17 -11.47 -8.47
N ASN A 79 0.31 -12.43 -8.19
CA ASN A 79 -1.14 -12.26 -8.31
C ASN A 79 -1.70 -11.69 -7.01
N LEU A 80 -2.73 -10.86 -7.11
CA LEU A 80 -3.37 -10.26 -5.94
C LEU A 80 -4.06 -11.32 -5.09
N ALA A 81 -3.53 -11.58 -3.90
CA ALA A 81 -4.11 -12.49 -2.91
C ALA A 81 -5.16 -11.79 -2.03
N GLY A 82 -4.93 -10.50 -1.72
CA GLY A 82 -5.83 -9.69 -0.92
C GLY A 82 -5.44 -8.22 -0.92
N GLN A 83 -6.39 -7.34 -0.63
CA GLN A 83 -6.14 -5.91 -0.43
C GLN A 83 -7.11 -5.29 0.55
N LYS A 84 -6.69 -4.19 1.17
CA LYS A 84 -7.51 -3.42 2.11
C LYS A 84 -7.18 -1.94 2.03
N VAL A 85 -8.23 -1.13 2.07
CA VAL A 85 -8.15 0.31 2.32
C VAL A 85 -8.55 0.56 3.77
N ILE A 86 -7.76 1.35 4.49
CA ILE A 86 -7.99 1.66 5.91
C ILE A 86 -7.86 3.16 6.11
N GLY A 87 -8.96 3.81 6.46
CA GLY A 87 -8.97 5.23 6.73
C GLY A 87 -10.15 5.64 7.59
N GLY A 88 -10.19 6.94 7.90
CA GLY A 88 -11.26 7.56 8.66
C GLY A 88 -11.76 8.84 8.00
N ASP A 89 -12.30 9.76 8.81
CA ASP A 89 -12.74 11.06 8.29
C ASP A 89 -11.55 11.92 7.81
N GLY A 90 -10.31 11.59 8.22
CA GLY A 90 -9.05 12.26 7.92
C GLY A 90 -8.42 11.87 6.59
N SER A 91 -7.18 12.31 6.40
CA SER A 91 -6.30 11.72 5.39
C SER A 91 -5.21 10.95 6.09
N GLU A 92 -4.95 9.74 5.61
CA GLU A 92 -3.92 8.83 6.07
C GLU A 92 -2.85 8.64 5.00
N TRP A 93 -1.58 8.66 5.41
CA TRP A 93 -0.43 8.46 4.52
C TRP A 93 0.46 7.32 5.02
N GLY A 94 0.42 6.20 4.30
CA GLY A 94 1.21 4.99 4.60
C GLY A 94 2.68 5.21 4.35
N SER A 95 3.53 4.94 5.34
CA SER A 95 4.99 5.08 5.20
C SER A 95 5.68 3.73 5.16
N GLN A 96 5.33 2.81 6.06
CA GLN A 96 5.94 1.48 6.13
C GLN A 96 4.93 0.39 6.46
N VAL A 97 5.21 -0.81 5.94
CA VAL A 97 4.47 -2.03 6.24
C VAL A 97 5.42 -3.15 6.64
N TYR A 98 4.96 -4.03 7.54
CA TYR A 98 5.68 -5.22 7.97
C TYR A 98 4.70 -6.34 8.31
N GLU A 99 4.96 -7.56 7.85
CA GLU A 99 4.25 -8.77 8.32
C GLU A 99 5.04 -9.40 9.47
N THR A 100 4.36 -9.65 10.57
CA THR A 100 4.92 -10.35 11.75
C THR A 100 4.96 -11.86 11.52
N ASP A 101 5.77 -12.56 12.30
CA ASP A 101 5.85 -14.04 12.27
C ASP A 101 4.51 -14.73 12.59
N THR A 102 3.57 -14.03 13.24
CA THR A 102 2.21 -14.53 13.52
C THR A 102 1.21 -14.24 12.38
N GLY A 103 1.67 -13.64 11.27
CA GLY A 103 0.84 -13.26 10.12
C GLY A 103 0.01 -12.00 10.34
N ASP A 104 0.21 -11.26 11.43
CA ASP A 104 -0.39 -9.93 11.59
C ASP A 104 0.43 -8.89 10.82
N ILE A 105 -0.24 -7.83 10.37
CA ILE A 105 0.39 -6.74 9.61
C ILE A 105 0.52 -5.50 10.51
N ILE A 106 1.71 -4.93 10.54
CA ILE A 106 2.02 -3.65 11.17
C ILE A 106 2.14 -2.58 10.08
N LEU A 107 1.47 -1.47 10.31
CA LEU A 107 1.51 -0.30 9.44
C LEU A 107 1.94 0.92 10.27
N VAL A 108 2.83 1.73 9.70
CA VAL A 108 3.22 3.02 10.27
C VAL A 108 2.98 4.11 9.24
N GLY A 109 2.44 5.24 9.69
CA GLY A 109 2.20 6.38 8.83
C GLY A 109 1.74 7.60 9.60
N GLN A 110 1.03 8.48 8.90
CA GLN A 110 0.47 9.71 9.46
C GLN A 110 -1.03 9.72 9.23
N THR A 111 -1.78 10.25 10.19
CA THR A 111 -3.20 10.58 10.05
C THR A 111 -3.41 12.06 10.33
N ASN A 112 -4.32 12.69 9.59
CA ASN A 112 -4.75 14.06 9.85
C ASN A 112 -6.08 14.06 10.63
N ASP A 113 -6.05 14.59 11.86
CA ASP A 113 -7.28 14.91 12.59
C ASP A 113 -7.87 16.21 12.06
N LYS A 114 -8.96 16.10 11.29
CA LYS A 114 -9.69 17.25 10.73
C LYS A 114 -10.24 18.21 11.78
N LYS A 115 -10.44 17.78 13.04
CA LYS A 115 -10.95 18.66 14.11
C LYS A 115 -9.93 19.68 14.56
N ILE A 116 -8.65 19.33 14.49
CA ILE A 116 -7.55 20.18 14.95
C ILE A 116 -6.55 20.53 13.83
N ASN A 117 -6.76 20.01 12.62
CA ASN A 117 -5.91 20.17 11.46
C ASN A 117 -4.43 19.88 11.77
N SER A 118 -4.20 18.75 12.43
CA SER A 118 -2.88 18.28 12.88
C SER A 118 -2.59 16.92 12.30
N PHE A 119 -1.33 16.70 11.94
CA PHE A 119 -0.83 15.40 11.51
C PHE A 119 -0.14 14.72 12.68
N ASP A 120 -0.61 13.53 13.02
CA ASP A 120 -0.01 12.70 14.06
C ASP A 120 0.52 11.40 13.45
N ILE A 121 1.61 10.90 14.03
CA ILE A 121 2.13 9.58 13.68
C ILE A 121 1.19 8.53 14.24
N CYS A 122 0.81 7.55 13.42
CA CYS A 122 0.04 6.40 13.87
C CYS A 122 0.79 5.10 13.59
N LEU A 123 0.54 4.13 14.46
CA LEU A 123 0.95 2.74 14.32
C LEU A 123 -0.31 1.88 14.43
N LEU A 124 -0.57 1.06 13.43
CA LEU A 124 -1.71 0.18 13.38
C LEU A 124 -1.25 -1.27 13.27
N LYS A 125 -1.88 -2.14 14.06
CA LYS A 125 -1.77 -3.59 13.91
C LYS A 125 -3.11 -4.13 13.41
N ILE A 126 -3.08 -4.90 12.34
CA ILE A 126 -4.26 -5.59 11.80
C ILE A 126 -3.97 -7.08 11.64
N LYS A 127 -5.02 -7.89 11.59
CA LYS A 127 -4.88 -9.29 11.17
C LYS A 127 -4.48 -9.35 9.70
N GLY A 128 -3.69 -10.36 9.34
CA GLY A 128 -3.31 -10.67 7.96
C GLY A 128 -4.51 -10.77 7.02
N ILE A 129 -4.23 -10.51 5.74
CA ILE A 129 -5.19 -10.50 4.63
C ILE A 129 -4.78 -11.49 3.55
#